data_AF-A0A0S8DCG7-F1
#
_entry.id   AF-A0A0S8DCG7-F1
#
_cell.length_a   1.000
_cell.length_b   1.000
_cell.length_c   1.000
_cell.angle_alpha   90.00
_cell.angle_beta   90.00
_cell.angle_gamma   90.00
#
_symmetry.space_group_name_H-M   'P 1'
#
loop_
_entity.id
_entity.type
_entity.pdbx_description
1 polymer ?
#
loop_
_entity_poly.entity_id
_entity_poly.type
_entity_poly.pdbx_seq_one_letter_code
_entity_poly.pdbx_strand_id
1 'polypeptide(L)'
;MSVLTQPTAALNRLSRYFVIDTFEEALDLLRRYREVDSFNAYVNERALLVIASVLVQFLIGIGCVMSIVTLLPDVHWLLVLPVLLCIPLVLAGAFLVQTYVFFSWIEGRSMERALGSRRIRKRGKFAGWIEKHCHLDIGPSPRVPWVLSTLLLFAPFLLLAYSWLPAAGAVLGLGILMPIVYAALDR
;
A
#
# COMPACT_ATOMS: atom_id res chain seq x y z
N MET A 1 33.02 -4.47 33.05
CA MET A 1 32.18 -5.46 32.33
C MET A 1 30.71 -5.11 32.53
N SER A 2 30.08 -4.40 31.58
CA SER A 2 28.61 -4.30 31.43
C SER A 2 28.24 -3.42 30.22
N VAL A 3 28.66 -3.82 29.01
CA VAL A 3 28.26 -3.19 27.74
C VAL A 3 27.34 -4.17 26.99
N LEU A 4 26.14 -4.43 27.51
CA LEU A 4 25.19 -5.38 26.88
C LEU A 4 23.70 -4.99 27.05
N THR A 5 23.35 -3.70 27.03
CA THR A 5 21.94 -3.25 27.13
C THR A 5 21.53 -2.14 26.14
N GLN A 6 22.23 -1.98 25.01
CA GLN A 6 21.90 -0.93 24.01
C GLN A 6 21.05 -1.32 22.78
N PRO A 7 20.83 -2.58 22.36
CA PRO A 7 20.15 -2.83 21.08
C PRO A 7 18.64 -2.53 21.13
N THR A 8 18.00 -2.72 22.28
CA THR A 8 16.53 -2.63 22.40
C THR A 8 16.01 -1.18 22.44
N ALA A 9 16.76 -0.26 23.06
CA ALA A 9 16.36 1.15 23.15
C ALA A 9 16.48 1.90 21.80
N ALA A 10 17.49 1.56 20.99
CA ALA A 10 17.67 2.12 19.66
C ALA A 10 16.61 1.60 18.68
N LEU A 11 16.30 0.30 18.72
CA LEU A 11 15.26 -0.31 17.89
C LEU A 11 13.87 0.26 18.22
N ASN A 12 13.57 0.48 19.50
CA ASN A 12 12.29 1.03 19.96
C ASN A 12 12.14 2.52 19.65
N ARG A 13 13.24 3.29 19.51
CA ARG A 13 13.18 4.66 18.98
C ARG A 13 12.96 4.66 17.47
N LEU A 14 13.67 3.81 16.73
CA LEU A 14 13.53 3.73 15.27
C LEU A 14 12.12 3.27 14.88
N SER A 15 11.58 2.22 15.51
CA SER A 15 10.22 1.74 15.19
C SER A 15 9.15 2.80 15.50
N ARG A 16 9.31 3.51 16.63
CA ARG A 16 8.36 4.54 17.07
C ARG A 16 8.43 5.79 16.19
N TYR A 17 9.61 6.15 15.69
CA TYR A 17 9.75 7.18 14.66
C TYR A 17 9.08 6.76 13.35
N PHE A 18 9.35 5.56 12.83
CA PHE A 18 8.82 5.16 11.51
C PHE A 18 7.30 4.99 11.48
N VAL A 19 6.68 4.43 12.53
CA VAL A 19 5.22 4.23 12.55
C VAL A 19 4.49 5.56 12.75
N ILE A 20 4.94 6.41 13.67
CA ILE A 20 4.29 7.70 13.95
C ILE A 20 4.45 8.66 12.77
N ASP A 21 5.64 8.74 12.17
CA ASP A 21 5.90 9.58 11.00
C ASP A 21 5.03 9.16 9.80
N THR A 22 4.84 7.85 9.59
CA THR A 22 3.92 7.36 8.55
C THR A 22 2.48 7.82 8.79
N PHE A 23 2.01 7.81 10.05
CA PHE A 23 0.66 8.24 10.40
C PHE A 23 0.50 9.76 10.27
N GLU A 24 1.49 10.54 10.73
CA GLU A 24 1.50 11.99 10.56
C GLU A 24 1.52 12.36 9.08
N GLU A 25 2.30 11.66 8.26
CA GLU A 25 2.38 11.88 6.83
C GLU A 25 1.10 11.45 6.10
N ALA A 26 0.42 10.39 6.57
CA ALA A 26 -0.92 10.00 6.09
C ALA A 26 -1.99 11.04 6.44
N LEU A 27 -1.93 11.61 7.64
CA LEU A 27 -2.81 12.69 8.06
C LEU A 27 -2.54 13.98 7.29
N ASP A 28 -1.28 14.30 6.99
CA ASP A 28 -0.90 15.46 6.17
C ASP A 28 -1.38 15.27 4.72
N LEU A 29 -1.25 14.07 4.16
CA LEU A 29 -1.83 13.67 2.87
C LEU A 29 -3.36 13.86 2.85
N LEU A 30 -4.06 13.39 3.88
CA LEU A 30 -5.50 13.54 4.02
C LEU A 30 -5.90 15.02 4.17
N ARG A 31 -5.10 15.79 4.90
CA ARG A 31 -5.30 17.22 5.07
C ARG A 31 -5.13 17.96 3.74
N ARG A 32 -4.10 17.63 2.96
CA ARG A 32 -3.90 18.17 1.60
C ARG A 32 -5.01 17.77 0.63
N TYR A 33 -5.53 16.54 0.73
CA TYR A 33 -6.72 16.14 -0.03
C TYR A 33 -7.92 17.05 0.25
N ARG A 34 -8.10 17.47 1.50
CA ARG A 34 -9.19 18.35 1.90
C ARG A 34 -8.94 19.82 1.54
N GLU A 35 -7.68 20.27 1.56
CA GLU A 35 -7.32 21.69 1.45
C GLU A 35 -6.85 22.12 0.05
N VAL A 36 -6.46 21.19 -0.83
CA VAL A 36 -5.90 21.50 -2.16
C VAL A 36 -6.91 21.17 -3.26
N ASP A 37 -7.56 22.21 -3.79
CA ASP A 37 -8.60 22.08 -4.82
C ASP A 37 -8.14 21.37 -6.10
N SER A 38 -6.87 21.50 -6.50
CA SER A 38 -6.34 20.83 -7.70
C SER A 38 -6.27 19.31 -7.55
N PHE A 39 -6.07 18.81 -6.33
CA PHE A 39 -6.03 17.37 -6.06
C PHE A 39 -7.46 16.80 -5.95
N ASN A 40 -8.36 17.53 -5.29
CA ASN A 40 -9.77 17.16 -5.22
C ASN A 40 -10.42 17.16 -6.61
N ALA A 41 -10.20 18.19 -7.42
CA ALA A 41 -10.68 18.24 -8.81
C ALA A 41 -10.19 17.04 -9.63
N TYR A 42 -8.91 16.68 -9.51
CA TYR A 42 -8.33 15.53 -10.20
C TYR A 42 -8.99 14.20 -9.79
N VAL A 43 -9.18 13.99 -8.49
CA VAL A 43 -9.84 12.79 -7.96
C VAL A 43 -11.30 12.75 -8.38
N ASN A 44 -12.00 13.88 -8.35
CA ASN A 44 -13.43 13.95 -8.66
C ASN A 44 -13.70 13.75 -10.16
N GLU A 45 -12.87 14.32 -11.05
CA GLU A 45 -12.91 14.02 -12.49
C GLU A 45 -12.74 12.53 -12.80
N ARG A 46 -12.05 11.80 -11.91
CA ARG A 46 -11.67 10.39 -12.09
C ARG A 46 -12.27 9.50 -11.00
N ALA A 47 -13.38 9.94 -10.40
CA ALA A 47 -13.98 9.30 -9.23
C ALA A 47 -14.28 7.81 -9.47
N LEU A 48 -14.75 7.47 -10.67
CA LEU A 48 -15.05 6.08 -11.04
C LEU A 48 -13.79 5.19 -11.02
N LEU A 49 -12.66 5.67 -11.58
CA LEU A 49 -11.39 4.94 -11.58
C LEU A 49 -10.84 4.78 -10.15
N VAL A 50 -11.02 5.79 -9.31
CA VAL A 50 -10.62 5.76 -7.90
C VAL A 50 -11.47 4.76 -7.14
N ILE A 51 -12.80 4.77 -7.32
CA ILE A 51 -13.72 3.79 -6.71
C ILE A 51 -13.37 2.37 -7.15
N ALA A 52 -13.10 2.15 -8.45
CA ALA A 52 -12.70 0.86 -8.97
C ALA A 52 -11.38 0.38 -8.34
N SER A 53 -10.42 1.30 -8.16
CA SER A 53 -9.14 1.00 -7.51
C SER A 53 -9.32 0.65 -6.02
N VAL A 54 -10.18 1.38 -5.31
CA VAL A 54 -10.53 1.09 -3.91
C VAL A 54 -11.20 -0.28 -3.79
N LEU A 55 -12.06 -0.65 -4.75
CA LEU A 55 -12.68 -1.98 -4.79
C LEU A 55 -11.62 -3.08 -4.97
N VAL A 56 -10.64 -2.89 -5.85
CA VAL A 56 -9.54 -3.85 -6.04
C VAL A 56 -8.69 -3.96 -4.77
N GLN A 57 -8.40 -2.84 -4.09
CA GLN A 57 -7.69 -2.85 -2.80
C GLN A 57 -8.46 -3.66 -1.76
N PHE A 58 -9.77 -3.49 -1.67
CA PHE A 58 -10.62 -4.27 -0.79
C PHE A 58 -10.56 -5.77 -1.09
N LEU A 59 -10.58 -6.17 -2.36
CA LEU A 59 -10.41 -7.57 -2.78
C LEU A 59 -9.05 -8.15 -2.37
N ILE A 60 -7.98 -7.37 -2.48
CA ILE A 60 -6.65 -7.79 -2.00
C ILE A 60 -6.65 -7.95 -0.47
N GLY A 61 -7.28 -7.02 0.25
CA GLY A 61 -7.47 -7.10 1.69
C GLY A 61 -8.21 -8.39 2.11
N ILE A 62 -9.27 -8.75 1.38
CA ILE A 62 -9.96 -10.04 1.58
C ILE A 62 -9.00 -11.21 1.35
N GLY A 63 -8.20 -11.20 0.29
CA GLY A 63 -7.19 -12.24 0.05
C GLY A 63 -6.21 -12.38 1.22
N CYS A 64 -5.78 -11.25 1.80
CA CYS A 64 -4.92 -11.24 2.99
C CYS A 64 -5.62 -11.84 4.22
N VAL A 65 -6.90 -11.52 4.44
CA VAL A 65 -7.69 -12.14 5.53
C VAL A 65 -7.86 -13.65 5.31
N MET A 66 -8.14 -14.07 4.08
CA MET A 66 -8.30 -15.49 3.75
C MET A 66 -7.04 -16.30 4.08
N SER A 67 -5.85 -15.70 3.95
CA SER A 67 -4.60 -16.34 4.39
C SER A 67 -4.54 -16.61 5.89
N ILE A 68 -5.15 -15.75 6.71
CA ILE A 68 -5.24 -15.96 8.16
C ILE A 68 -6.27 -17.03 8.46
N VAL A 69 -7.36 -17.05 7.67
CA VAL A 69 -8.42 -18.04 7.84
C VAL A 69 -7.94 -19.46 7.56
N THR A 70 -7.03 -19.64 6.59
CA THR A 70 -6.44 -20.96 6.29
C THR A 70 -5.61 -21.53 7.44
N LEU A 71 -5.21 -20.73 8.44
CA LEU A 71 -4.53 -21.22 9.63
C LEU A 71 -5.49 -21.87 10.64
N LEU A 72 -6.79 -21.53 10.66
CA LEU A 72 -7.71 -21.99 11.71
C LEU A 72 -7.78 -23.52 11.90
N PRO A 73 -7.75 -24.36 10.85
CA PRO A 73 -7.86 -25.81 11.01
C PRO A 73 -6.73 -26.43 11.83
N ASP A 74 -5.52 -25.87 11.75
CA ASP A 74 -4.31 -26.41 12.39
C ASP A 74 -4.00 -25.74 13.74
N VAL A 75 -4.84 -24.79 14.14
CA VAL A 75 -4.61 -23.94 15.31
C VAL A 75 -5.31 -24.52 16.53
N HIS A 76 -4.57 -24.65 17.63
CA HIS A 76 -5.11 -25.08 18.92
C HIS A 76 -6.30 -24.18 19.33
N TRP A 77 -7.34 -24.74 19.94
CA TRP A 77 -8.57 -24.01 20.28
C TRP A 77 -8.33 -22.68 21.04
N LEU A 78 -7.28 -22.61 21.87
CA LEU A 78 -6.85 -21.42 22.61
C LEU A 78 -6.41 -20.25 21.71
N LEU A 79 -5.94 -20.55 20.50
CA LEU A 79 -5.41 -19.59 19.54
C LEU A 79 -6.47 -19.12 18.52
N VAL A 80 -7.67 -19.70 18.53
CA VAL A 80 -8.77 -19.28 17.63
C VAL A 80 -9.20 -17.83 17.89
N LEU A 81 -9.36 -17.46 19.16
CA LEU A 81 -9.78 -16.11 19.57
C LEU A 81 -8.77 -15.02 19.13
N PRO A 82 -7.45 -15.13 19.39
CA PRO A 82 -6.50 -14.14 18.89
C PRO A 82 -6.43 -14.11 17.35
N VAL A 83 -6.56 -15.25 16.66
CA VAL A 83 -6.63 -15.27 15.19
C VAL A 83 -7.85 -14.51 14.68
N LEU A 84 -9.02 -14.69 15.32
CA LEU A 84 -10.23 -13.95 14.96
C LEU A 84 -10.07 -12.43 15.17
N LEU A 85 -9.36 -12.02 16.22
CA LEU A 85 -9.07 -10.62 16.51
C LEU A 85 -8.09 -10.00 15.49
N CYS A 86 -7.20 -10.80 14.92
CA CYS A 86 -6.28 -10.37 13.87
C CYS A 86 -6.97 -10.09 12.54
N ILE A 87 -8.12 -10.72 12.24
CA ILE A 87 -8.85 -10.54 10.98
C ILE A 87 -9.18 -9.06 10.69
N PRO A 88 -9.93 -8.34 11.56
CA PRO A 88 -10.26 -6.95 11.30
C PRO A 88 -9.01 -6.04 11.30
N LEU A 89 -8.00 -6.38 12.11
CA LEU A 89 -6.76 -5.62 12.17
C LEU A 89 -5.97 -5.71 10.87
N VAL A 90 -5.83 -6.91 10.30
CA VAL A 90 -5.13 -7.13 9.04
C VAL A 90 -5.93 -6.58 7.87
N LEU A 91 -7.26 -6.72 7.87
CA LEU A 91 -8.10 -6.12 6.82
C LEU A 91 -7.97 -4.60 6.80
N ALA A 92 -8.15 -3.96 7.97
CA ALA A 92 -8.05 -2.51 8.09
C ALA A 92 -6.63 -2.03 7.80
N GLY A 93 -5.62 -2.71 8.34
CA GLY A 93 -4.21 -2.37 8.13
C GLY A 93 -3.78 -2.49 6.66
N ALA A 94 -4.13 -3.60 6.01
CA ALA A 94 -3.86 -3.82 4.59
C ALA A 94 -4.53 -2.74 3.73
N PHE A 95 -5.81 -2.47 3.98
CA PHE A 95 -6.56 -1.45 3.26
C PHE A 95 -5.95 -0.05 3.45
N LEU A 96 -5.65 0.34 4.69
CA LEU A 96 -5.03 1.64 5.01
C LEU A 96 -3.69 1.82 4.29
N VAL A 97 -2.81 0.80 4.35
CA VAL A 97 -1.50 0.84 3.68
C VAL A 97 -1.67 0.98 2.17
N GLN A 98 -2.58 0.22 1.56
CA GLN A 98 -2.83 0.28 0.12
C GLN A 98 -3.40 1.63 -0.32
N THR A 99 -4.39 2.14 0.41
CA THR A 99 -5.00 3.43 0.13
C THR A 99 -3.97 4.55 0.30
N TYR A 100 -3.15 4.51 1.35
CA TYR A 100 -2.06 5.48 1.53
C TYR A 100 -1.09 5.48 0.35
N VAL A 101 -0.58 4.30 -0.04
CA VAL A 101 0.35 4.16 -1.17
C VAL A 101 -0.29 4.65 -2.47
N PHE A 102 -1.57 4.35 -2.68
CA PHE A 102 -2.32 4.77 -3.87
C PHE A 102 -2.57 6.28 -3.91
N PHE A 103 -2.99 6.90 -2.82
CA PHE A 103 -3.22 8.35 -2.77
C PHE A 103 -1.91 9.14 -2.87
N SER A 104 -0.83 8.66 -2.21
CA SER A 104 0.52 9.24 -2.38
C SER A 104 0.98 9.18 -3.84
N TRP A 105 0.63 8.10 -4.54
CA TRP A 105 0.89 7.97 -5.96
C TRP A 105 0.10 8.96 -6.82
N ILE A 106 -1.22 9.12 -6.59
CA ILE A 106 -2.05 10.07 -7.33
C ILE A 106 -1.62 11.51 -7.06
N GLU A 107 -1.32 11.88 -5.81
CA GLU A 107 -0.83 13.22 -5.46
C GLU A 107 0.37 13.58 -6.33
N GLY A 108 1.34 12.67 -6.45
CA GLY A 108 2.50 12.83 -7.32
C GLY A 108 2.12 13.09 -8.80
N ARG A 109 1.13 12.39 -9.33
CA ARG A 109 0.65 12.59 -10.71
C ARG A 109 -0.08 13.92 -10.89
N SER A 110 -0.89 14.34 -9.93
CA SER A 110 -1.56 15.65 -9.96
C SER A 110 -0.55 16.80 -9.94
N MET A 111 0.53 16.67 -9.15
CA MET A 111 1.61 17.64 -9.09
C MET A 111 2.39 17.71 -10.41
N GLU A 112 2.66 16.57 -11.05
CA GLU A 112 3.33 16.54 -12.36
C GLU A 112 2.50 17.23 -13.46
N ARG A 113 1.17 17.06 -13.45
CA ARG A 113 0.28 17.77 -14.39
C ARG A 113 0.20 19.27 -14.09
N ALA A 114 0.12 19.66 -12.82
CA ALA A 114 0.02 21.06 -12.41
C ALA A 114 1.31 21.87 -12.63
N LEU A 115 2.48 21.26 -12.40
CA LEU A 115 3.79 21.95 -12.45
C LEU A 115 4.51 21.80 -13.79
N GLY A 116 3.95 21.02 -14.72
CA GLY A 116 4.58 20.67 -15.99
C GLY A 116 5.68 19.62 -15.78
N SER A 117 5.60 18.54 -16.58
CA SER A 117 6.36 17.28 -16.55
C SER A 117 7.91 17.36 -16.37
N ARG A 118 8.53 18.55 -16.39
CA ARG A 118 10.00 18.71 -16.31
C ARG A 118 10.59 18.85 -14.91
N ARG A 119 9.85 19.30 -13.88
CA ARG A 119 10.48 19.71 -12.60
C ARG A 119 10.55 18.64 -11.50
N ILE A 120 9.73 17.59 -11.53
CA ILE A 120 9.62 16.61 -10.42
C ILE A 120 10.21 15.24 -10.81
N ARG A 121 11.24 15.19 -11.65
CA ARG A 121 11.76 13.91 -12.18
C ARG A 121 12.78 13.27 -11.24
N LYS A 122 12.38 12.89 -10.02
CA LYS A 122 13.10 11.84 -9.25
C LYS A 122 12.52 10.47 -9.64
N ARG A 123 12.69 10.09 -10.92
CA ARG A 123 12.20 8.81 -11.46
C ARG A 123 13.07 7.66 -10.96
N GLY A 124 12.47 6.69 -10.28
CA GLY A 124 13.12 5.43 -9.94
C GLY A 124 13.47 4.62 -11.19
N LYS A 125 14.54 3.81 -11.13
CA LYS A 125 15.05 3.01 -12.27
C LYS A 125 13.97 2.14 -12.93
N PHE A 126 13.04 1.59 -12.13
CA PHE A 126 11.95 0.75 -12.59
C PHE A 126 10.89 1.52 -13.40
N ALA A 127 10.51 2.71 -12.94
CA ALA A 127 9.56 3.58 -13.65
C ALA A 127 10.09 4.03 -15.01
N GLY A 128 11.39 4.35 -15.09
CA GLY A 128 12.05 4.69 -16.37
C GLY A 128 12.16 3.50 -17.33
N TRP A 129 12.25 2.27 -16.81
CA TRP A 129 12.28 1.06 -17.65
C TRP A 129 10.91 0.77 -18.27
N ILE A 130 9.81 0.94 -17.52
CA ILE A 130 8.45 0.71 -18.01
C ILE A 130 8.05 1.76 -19.06
N GLU A 131 8.36 3.03 -18.83
CA GLU A 131 8.09 4.07 -19.83
C GLU A 131 8.82 3.78 -21.15
N LYS A 132 10.08 3.29 -21.06
CA LYS A 132 10.88 2.98 -22.24
C LYS A 132 10.33 1.79 -23.05
N HIS A 133 9.77 0.78 -22.39
CA HIS A 133 9.31 -0.44 -23.08
C HIS A 133 7.80 -0.46 -23.38
N CYS A 134 6.98 0.14 -22.52
CA CYS A 134 5.52 0.10 -22.63
C CYS A 134 4.91 1.46 -23.02
N HIS A 135 5.70 2.53 -23.15
CA HIS A 135 5.21 3.90 -23.38
C HIS A 135 4.11 4.32 -22.39
N LEU A 136 4.06 3.70 -21.20
CA LEU A 136 3.13 4.04 -20.13
C LEU A 136 3.86 4.92 -19.12
N ASP A 137 3.39 6.15 -18.95
CA ASP A 137 3.84 6.98 -17.83
C ASP A 137 3.14 6.49 -16.57
N ILE A 138 3.89 5.95 -15.63
CA ILE A 138 3.37 5.49 -14.33
C ILE A 138 3.45 6.63 -13.29
N GLY A 139 4.10 7.75 -13.59
CA GLY A 139 4.32 8.81 -12.61
C GLY A 139 5.38 8.46 -11.56
N PRO A 140 5.52 9.27 -10.49
CA PRO A 140 6.56 9.11 -9.49
C PRO A 140 6.31 7.88 -8.60
N SER A 141 7.37 7.27 -8.06
CA SER A 141 7.21 6.13 -7.14
C SER A 141 6.56 6.59 -5.84
N PRO A 142 5.47 5.93 -5.38
CA PRO A 142 4.83 6.30 -4.13
C PRO A 142 5.75 6.08 -2.93
N ARG A 143 5.52 6.84 -1.86
CA ARG A 143 6.16 6.57 -0.58
C ARG A 143 5.48 5.35 0.03
N VAL A 144 6.26 4.30 0.26
CA VAL A 144 5.74 3.04 0.80
C VAL A 144 6.16 2.92 2.26
N PRO A 145 5.22 2.73 3.20
CA PRO A 145 5.54 2.50 4.59
C PRO A 145 6.01 1.05 4.77
N TRP A 146 7.28 0.80 4.46
CA TRP A 146 7.86 -0.54 4.33
C TRP A 146 7.52 -1.48 5.49
N VAL A 147 7.61 -1.01 6.74
CA VAL A 147 7.33 -1.85 7.91
C VAL A 147 5.88 -2.34 7.92
N LEU A 148 4.92 -1.43 7.71
CA LEU A 148 3.49 -1.77 7.68
C LEU A 148 3.16 -2.61 6.46
N SER A 149 3.71 -2.28 5.29
CA SER A 149 3.51 -3.07 4.07
C SER A 149 4.05 -4.49 4.21
N THR A 150 5.22 -4.67 4.85
CA THR A 150 5.78 -6.00 5.07
C THR A 150 4.90 -6.81 6.03
N LEU A 151 4.46 -6.21 7.14
CA LEU A 151 3.71 -6.93 8.17
C LEU A 151 2.25 -7.22 7.76
N LEU A 152 1.56 -6.24 7.19
CA LEU A 152 0.11 -6.29 6.96
C LEU A 152 -0.25 -6.69 5.53
N LEU A 153 0.71 -6.68 4.61
CA LEU A 153 0.49 -7.05 3.20
C LEU A 153 1.35 -8.24 2.79
N PHE A 154 2.68 -8.13 2.98
CA PHE A 154 3.61 -9.13 2.46
C PHE A 154 3.55 -10.45 3.25
N ALA A 155 3.51 -10.38 4.58
CA ALA A 155 3.39 -11.58 5.41
C ALA A 155 2.10 -12.39 5.13
N PRO A 156 0.88 -11.80 5.13
CA PRO A 156 -0.32 -12.55 4.77
C PRO A 156 -0.32 -12.99 3.30
N PHE A 157 0.30 -12.23 2.40
CA PHE A 157 0.46 -12.64 1.01
C PHE A 157 1.34 -13.90 0.86
N LEU A 158 2.49 -13.96 1.56
CA LEU A 158 3.35 -15.14 1.54
C LEU A 158 2.63 -16.37 2.10
N LEU A 159 1.84 -16.16 3.16
CA LEU A 159 1.02 -17.22 3.73
C LEU A 159 -0.03 -17.71 2.72
N LEU A 160 -0.68 -16.79 2.00
CA LEU A 160 -1.60 -17.13 0.93
C LEU A 160 -0.90 -17.90 -0.20
N ALA A 161 0.33 -17.51 -0.57
CA ALA A 161 1.10 -18.19 -1.60
C ALA A 161 1.49 -19.60 -1.20
N TYR A 162 1.79 -19.80 0.09
CA TYR A 162 2.06 -21.12 0.67
C TYR A 162 0.81 -22.00 0.70
N SER A 163 -0.34 -21.45 1.12
CA SER A 163 -1.58 -22.24 1.27
C SER A 163 -2.33 -22.45 -0.06
N TRP A 164 -2.40 -21.42 -0.90
CA TRP A 164 -3.18 -21.40 -2.13
C TRP A 164 -2.53 -20.52 -3.21
N LEU A 165 -1.55 -21.10 -3.89
CA LEU A 165 -0.73 -20.42 -4.90
C LEU A 165 -1.54 -19.71 -6.02
N PRO A 166 -2.62 -20.29 -6.60
CA PRO A 166 -3.48 -19.59 -7.56
C PRO A 166 -4.11 -18.30 -7.01
N ALA A 167 -4.58 -18.31 -5.76
CA ALA A 167 -5.17 -17.12 -5.15
C ALA A 167 -4.12 -16.04 -4.90
N ALA A 168 -2.92 -16.42 -4.47
CA ALA A 168 -1.81 -15.48 -4.37
C ALA A 168 -1.43 -14.89 -5.74
N GLY A 169 -1.40 -15.72 -6.80
CA GLY A 169 -1.19 -15.26 -8.17
C GLY A 169 -2.26 -14.25 -8.60
N ALA A 170 -3.53 -14.50 -8.30
CA ALA A 170 -4.62 -13.57 -8.59
C ALA A 170 -4.50 -12.25 -7.82
N VAL A 171 -4.16 -12.31 -6.52
CA VAL A 171 -3.93 -11.11 -5.69
C VAL A 171 -2.75 -10.28 -6.21
N LEU A 172 -1.64 -10.94 -6.54
CA LEU A 172 -0.47 -10.28 -7.12
C LEU A 172 -0.80 -9.66 -8.48
N GLY A 173 -1.51 -10.42 -9.32
CA GLY A 173 -2.02 -9.97 -10.60
C GLY A 173 -2.85 -8.71 -10.46
N LEU A 174 -3.86 -8.71 -9.57
CA LEU A 174 -4.69 -7.53 -9.27
C LEU A 174 -3.85 -6.33 -8.82
N GLY A 175 -2.89 -6.54 -7.92
CA GLY A 175 -2.00 -5.47 -7.43
C GLY A 175 -1.14 -4.84 -8.50
N ILE A 176 -0.72 -5.60 -9.51
CA ILE A 176 0.06 -5.11 -10.66
C ILE A 176 -0.85 -4.51 -11.73
N LEU A 177 -1.99 -5.16 -12.02
CA LEU A 177 -2.91 -4.74 -13.08
C LEU A 177 -3.59 -3.41 -12.71
N MET A 178 -3.92 -3.20 -11.43
CA MET A 178 -4.58 -1.99 -10.94
C MET A 178 -3.85 -0.70 -11.36
N PRO A 179 -2.56 -0.46 -11.02
CA PRO A 179 -1.86 0.76 -11.41
C PRO A 179 -1.68 0.87 -12.94
N ILE A 180 -1.54 -0.25 -13.66
CA ILE A 180 -1.40 -0.27 -15.12
C ILE A 180 -2.70 0.16 -15.79
N VAL A 181 -3.82 -0.46 -15.43
CA VAL A 181 -5.15 -0.15 -15.97
C VAL A 181 -5.54 1.28 -15.59
N TYR A 182 -5.27 1.68 -14.36
CA TYR A 182 -5.47 3.07 -13.94
C TYR A 182 -4.66 4.01 -14.84
N ALA A 183 -3.34 3.81 -14.97
CA ALA A 183 -2.48 4.67 -15.80
C ALA A 183 -2.87 4.67 -17.30
N ALA A 184 -3.38 3.56 -17.82
CA ALA A 184 -3.81 3.45 -19.22
C ALA A 184 -5.12 4.22 -19.48
N LEU A 185 -6.09 4.10 -18.56
CA LEU A 185 -7.38 4.81 -18.63
C LEU A 185 -7.25 6.27 -18.20
N ASP A 186 -6.18 6.61 -17.48
CA ASP A 186 -5.96 7.94 -16.94
C ASP A 186 -5.44 8.95 -18.00
N ARG A 187 -5.15 8.50 -19.22
CA ARG A 187 -4.61 9.33 -20.31
C ARG A 187 -5.50 10.52 -20.68
#